data_AF-A0A7Y5SGP4-F1
#
_entry.id   AF-A0A7Y5SGP4-F1
#
_cell.length_a   1.000
_cell.length_b   1.000
_cell.length_c   1.000
_cell.angle_alpha   90.00
_cell.angle_beta   90.00
_cell.angle_gamma   90.00
#
_symmetry.space_group_name_H-M   'P 1'
#
loop_
_entity.id
_entity.type
_entity.pdbx_description
1 polymer ?
#
loop_
_entity_poly.entity_id
_entity_poly.type
_entity_poly.pdbx_seq_one_letter_code
_entity_poly.pdbx_strand_id
1 'polypeptide(L)'
;MRFGIGIGVVASEDGSLPTVIARCQQAEKDGFASAWLTHIFGNDAVMAAALAGQVTSRIELGTFVVPTYPRHPVALAQQALTASAATGGRFTLGIGLSHKVLMENVLGLDYGKPIRHMREYLSVLVPLIEGRPAQFQGKEYRVSARLSVPGAGQPDVVVAALGPQMLALAGRMADGTGTWMGGPKYLGEVAVPTITAAAREGGRKAPRIVSGFPIAVTGKPEAAKAAAAKAFAGYGALPSYRAVLDREGAAEPSGVAIIGDEAEVRAQLRQLAEIGVTDFLGVTYPVEDDPGCPERTYAFMASAAQRGL
;
A
#
# COMPACT_ATOMS: atom_id res chain seq x y z
N MET A 1 7.56 10.68 9.75
CA MET A 1 7.06 9.47 9.06
C MET A 1 6.12 8.72 10.01
N ARG A 2 4.95 8.29 9.54
CA ARG A 2 3.98 7.48 10.28
C ARG A 2 4.34 5.99 10.15
N PHE A 3 4.17 5.22 11.22
CA PHE A 3 4.47 3.79 11.21
C PHE A 3 3.19 2.96 11.08
N GLY A 4 3.13 2.15 10.04
CA GLY A 4 2.07 1.22 9.77
C GLY A 4 2.56 -0.22 9.60
N ILE A 5 1.60 -1.13 9.65
CA ILE A 5 1.83 -2.57 9.53
C ILE A 5 0.99 -3.15 8.39
N GLY A 6 1.59 -4.03 7.59
CA GLY A 6 0.88 -4.81 6.58
C GLY A 6 0.27 -6.07 7.21
N ILE A 7 -1.00 -6.34 6.90
CA ILE A 7 -1.76 -7.50 7.38
C ILE A 7 -2.19 -8.33 6.18
N GLY A 8 -1.94 -9.65 6.21
CA GLY A 8 -2.32 -10.58 5.15
C GLY A 8 -1.39 -10.58 3.93
N VAL A 9 -0.17 -10.05 4.08
CA VAL A 9 0.83 -10.02 3.00
C VAL A 9 1.56 -11.35 2.87
N VAL A 10 1.80 -12.05 3.98
CA VAL A 10 2.58 -13.29 4.03
C VAL A 10 1.64 -14.49 4.10
N ALA A 11 1.79 -15.44 3.16
CA ALA A 11 0.90 -16.59 3.01
C ALA A 11 0.95 -17.60 4.19
N SER A 12 1.99 -17.57 5.02
CA SER A 12 2.15 -18.47 6.18
C SER A 12 1.33 -18.05 7.40
N GLU A 13 0.65 -16.90 7.36
CA GLU A 13 -0.16 -16.41 8.46
C GLU A 13 -1.57 -17.04 8.44
N ASP A 14 -2.20 -17.20 9.62
CA ASP A 14 -3.66 -17.39 9.66
C ASP A 14 -4.33 -16.14 9.08
N GLY A 15 -4.90 -16.32 7.88
CA GLY A 15 -5.60 -15.30 7.12
C GLY A 15 -7.12 -15.30 7.36
N SER A 16 -7.63 -16.01 8.37
CA SER A 16 -9.06 -15.97 8.70
C SER A 16 -9.49 -14.54 9.04
N LEU A 17 -10.71 -14.17 8.63
CA LEU A 17 -11.23 -12.83 8.85
C LEU A 17 -11.23 -12.40 10.34
N PRO A 18 -11.60 -13.26 11.32
CA PRO A 18 -11.46 -12.92 12.73
C PRO A 18 -10.02 -12.59 13.14
N THR A 19 -9.04 -13.35 12.64
CA THR A 19 -7.61 -13.10 12.92
C THR A 19 -7.13 -11.79 12.30
N VAL A 20 -7.55 -11.47 11.08
CA VAL A 20 -7.26 -10.18 10.43
C VAL A 20 -7.81 -9.01 11.25
N ILE A 21 -9.06 -9.12 11.73
CA ILE A 21 -9.70 -8.11 12.58
C ILE A 21 -8.95 -7.97 13.91
N ALA A 22 -8.63 -9.08 14.58
CA ALA A 22 -7.90 -9.09 15.84
C ALA A 22 -6.51 -8.44 15.71
N ARG A 23 -5.81 -8.67 14.58
CA ARG A 23 -4.53 -8.00 14.30
C ARG A 23 -4.65 -6.50 14.12
N CYS A 24 -5.72 -6.02 13.48
CA CYS A 24 -5.99 -4.57 13.38
C CYS A 24 -6.20 -3.96 14.78
N GLN A 25 -6.96 -4.65 15.65
CA GLN A 25 -7.16 -4.21 17.04
C GLN A 25 -5.86 -4.20 17.84
N GLN A 26 -5.04 -5.24 17.67
CA GLN A 26 -3.77 -5.33 18.36
C GLN A 26 -2.81 -4.22 17.90
N ALA A 27 -2.72 -3.98 16.58
CA ALA A 27 -1.93 -2.88 16.04
C ALA A 27 -2.36 -1.51 16.61
N GLU A 28 -3.67 -1.26 16.79
CA GLU A 28 -4.14 -0.03 17.45
C GLU A 28 -3.71 0.07 18.92
N LYS A 29 -3.79 -1.04 19.67
CA LYS A 29 -3.35 -1.08 21.07
C LYS A 29 -1.85 -0.82 21.20
N ASP A 30 -1.08 -1.33 20.24
CA ASP A 30 0.38 -1.21 20.19
C ASP A 30 0.84 0.12 19.56
N GLY A 31 -0.08 1.01 19.22
CA GLY A 31 0.21 2.39 18.85
C GLY A 31 0.58 2.60 17.38
N PHE A 32 0.37 1.62 16.51
CA PHE A 32 0.55 1.82 15.06
C PHE A 32 -0.39 2.91 14.54
N ALA A 33 0.13 3.74 13.63
CA ALA A 33 -0.63 4.82 13.02
C ALA A 33 -1.59 4.32 11.92
N SER A 34 -1.31 3.17 11.32
CA SER A 34 -2.11 2.59 10.24
C SER A 34 -1.94 1.06 10.14
N ALA A 35 -2.99 0.35 9.74
CA ALA A 35 -2.93 -1.04 9.34
C ALA A 35 -3.39 -1.18 7.87
N TRP A 36 -2.60 -1.87 7.06
CA TRP A 36 -2.77 -1.96 5.61
C TRP A 36 -3.10 -3.39 5.19
N LEU A 37 -4.28 -3.59 4.61
CA LEU A 37 -4.80 -4.89 4.21
C LEU A 37 -4.56 -5.14 2.71
N THR A 38 -3.99 -6.28 2.38
CA THR A 38 -3.77 -6.72 0.99
C THR A 38 -5.03 -7.32 0.38
N HIS A 39 -5.20 -7.14 -0.93
CA HIS A 39 -6.33 -7.70 -1.68
C HIS A 39 -5.85 -8.70 -2.73
N ILE A 40 -5.66 -9.95 -2.34
CA ILE A 40 -5.26 -11.03 -3.26
C ILE A 40 -5.74 -12.40 -2.78
N PHE A 41 -6.65 -13.03 -3.54
CA PHE A 41 -7.16 -14.41 -3.37
C PHE A 41 -7.59 -14.86 -1.95
N GLY A 42 -7.76 -13.91 -1.02
CA GLY A 42 -8.26 -14.12 0.34
C GLY A 42 -9.42 -13.18 0.64
N ASN A 43 -9.46 -12.64 1.85
CA ASN A 43 -10.51 -11.72 2.27
C ASN A 43 -10.58 -10.48 1.36
N ASP A 44 -11.79 -9.95 1.15
CA ASP A 44 -11.94 -8.64 0.53
C ASP A 44 -11.42 -7.56 1.48
N ALA A 45 -10.28 -6.95 1.13
CA ALA A 45 -9.61 -5.95 1.96
C ALA A 45 -10.48 -4.75 2.36
N VAL A 46 -11.41 -4.29 1.51
CA VAL A 46 -12.28 -3.16 1.85
C VAL A 46 -13.31 -3.58 2.89
N MET A 47 -13.92 -4.76 2.71
CA MET A 47 -14.85 -5.32 3.69
C MET A 47 -14.16 -5.62 5.03
N ALA A 48 -12.97 -6.22 4.99
CA ALA A 48 -12.20 -6.51 6.20
C ALA A 48 -11.80 -5.22 6.95
N ALA A 49 -11.41 -4.16 6.23
CA ALA A 49 -11.15 -2.85 6.82
C ALA A 49 -12.42 -2.23 7.44
N ALA A 50 -13.57 -2.33 6.78
CA ALA A 50 -14.84 -1.84 7.33
C ALA A 50 -15.21 -2.56 8.65
N LEU A 51 -15.05 -3.88 8.71
CA LEU A 51 -15.30 -4.67 9.92
C LEU A 51 -14.31 -4.37 11.03
N ALA A 52 -13.02 -4.24 10.70
CA ALA A 52 -12.00 -3.80 11.66
C ALA A 52 -12.29 -2.38 12.19
N GLY A 53 -12.88 -1.52 11.35
CA GLY A 53 -13.32 -0.17 11.71
C GLY A 53 -14.35 -0.14 12.83
N GLN A 54 -15.22 -1.15 12.92
CA GLN A 54 -16.24 -1.26 13.97
C GLN A 54 -15.67 -1.64 15.34
N VAL A 55 -14.45 -2.18 15.38
CA VAL A 55 -13.82 -2.68 16.61
C VAL A 55 -12.51 -1.97 16.94
N THR A 56 -12.21 -0.87 16.23
CA THR A 56 -11.08 0.04 16.43
C THR A 56 -11.58 1.48 16.47
N SER A 57 -10.78 2.41 16.98
CA SER A 57 -11.24 3.78 17.27
C SER A 57 -10.31 4.90 16.79
N ARG A 58 -9.03 4.60 16.52
CA ARG A 58 -7.96 5.58 16.24
C ARG A 58 -7.10 5.21 15.03
N ILE A 59 -6.77 3.93 14.84
CA ILE A 59 -5.87 3.49 13.78
C ILE A 59 -6.47 3.78 12.41
N GLU A 60 -5.64 4.25 11.46
CA GLU A 60 -6.03 4.33 10.06
C GLU A 60 -6.11 2.91 9.47
N LEU A 61 -7.15 2.62 8.71
CA LEU A 61 -7.32 1.34 8.04
C LEU A 61 -7.23 1.56 6.53
N GLY A 62 -6.25 0.92 5.90
CA GLY A 62 -5.96 1.14 4.50
C GLY A 62 -5.98 -0.14 3.69
N THR A 63 -6.22 -0.04 2.38
CA THR A 63 -5.94 -1.14 1.45
C THR A 63 -4.60 -0.95 0.77
N PHE A 64 -3.85 -2.03 0.53
CA PHE A 64 -2.54 -1.97 -0.13
C PHE A 64 -2.32 -3.21 -1.04
N VAL A 65 -2.97 -3.33 -2.19
CA VAL A 65 -3.97 -2.44 -2.80
C VAL A 65 -5.11 -3.24 -3.44
N VAL A 66 -6.26 -2.61 -3.67
CA VAL A 66 -7.38 -3.19 -4.41
C VAL A 66 -7.11 -3.10 -5.93
N PRO A 67 -7.20 -4.21 -6.69
CA PRO A 67 -7.08 -4.18 -8.15
C PRO A 67 -8.23 -3.39 -8.80
N THR A 68 -7.92 -2.51 -9.75
CA THR A 68 -8.92 -1.67 -10.44
C THR A 68 -9.69 -2.40 -11.53
N TYR A 69 -9.06 -3.29 -12.31
CA TYR A 69 -9.71 -3.98 -13.42
C TYR A 69 -10.95 -4.81 -13.02
N PRO A 70 -10.95 -5.57 -11.91
CA PRO A 70 -12.08 -6.44 -11.58
C PRO A 70 -13.29 -5.69 -11.03
N ARG A 71 -13.22 -4.37 -10.80
CA ARG A 71 -14.27 -3.60 -10.11
C ARG A 71 -14.54 -2.29 -10.84
N HIS A 72 -15.80 -2.05 -11.19
CA HIS A 72 -16.19 -0.76 -11.78
C HIS A 72 -15.90 0.41 -10.80
N PRO A 73 -15.40 1.58 -11.26
CA PRO A 73 -15.00 2.69 -10.38
C PRO A 73 -16.13 3.23 -9.51
N VAL A 74 -17.38 3.23 -10.00
CA VAL A 74 -18.55 3.61 -9.19
C VAL A 74 -18.77 2.64 -8.01
N ALA A 75 -18.62 1.34 -8.27
CA ALA A 75 -18.78 0.33 -7.22
C ALA A 75 -17.68 0.46 -6.16
N LEU A 76 -16.42 0.65 -6.59
CA LEU A 76 -15.32 0.84 -5.65
C LEU A 76 -15.45 2.15 -4.85
N ALA A 77 -15.93 3.25 -5.46
CA ALA A 77 -16.23 4.49 -4.74
C ALA A 77 -17.28 4.24 -3.65
N GLN A 78 -18.36 3.52 -3.96
CA GLN A 78 -19.40 3.18 -3.00
C GLN A 78 -18.86 2.31 -1.85
N GLN A 79 -18.02 1.32 -2.17
CA GLN A 79 -17.37 0.46 -1.17
C GLN A 79 -16.45 1.28 -0.25
N ALA A 80 -15.63 2.16 -0.80
CA ALA A 80 -14.71 2.99 -0.04
C ALA A 80 -15.41 4.02 0.85
N LEU A 81 -16.49 4.66 0.36
CA LEU A 81 -17.32 5.54 1.19
C LEU A 81 -18.01 4.76 2.32
N THR A 82 -18.48 3.55 2.05
CA THR A 82 -19.06 2.67 3.09
C THR A 82 -18.01 2.30 4.14
N ALA A 83 -16.81 1.90 3.73
CA ALA A 83 -15.71 1.61 4.64
C ALA A 83 -15.28 2.87 5.43
N SER A 84 -15.27 4.03 4.81
CA SER A 84 -15.04 5.31 5.48
C SER A 84 -16.08 5.58 6.55
N ALA A 85 -17.38 5.37 6.27
CA ALA A 85 -18.42 5.48 7.29
C ALA A 85 -18.22 4.48 8.45
N ALA A 86 -17.92 3.22 8.13
CA ALA A 86 -17.70 2.17 9.13
C ALA A 86 -16.45 2.39 9.99
N THR A 87 -15.47 3.15 9.51
CA THR A 87 -14.24 3.47 10.24
C THR A 87 -14.31 4.86 10.91
N GLY A 88 -15.41 5.61 10.76
CA GLY A 88 -15.49 6.99 11.26
C GLY A 88 -14.54 7.94 10.53
N GLY A 89 -14.34 7.76 9.23
CA GLY A 89 -13.47 8.60 8.39
C GLY A 89 -11.99 8.21 8.40
N ARG A 90 -11.62 7.08 9.02
CA ARG A 90 -10.22 6.61 9.14
C ARG A 90 -9.80 5.66 8.01
N PHE A 91 -10.59 5.55 6.94
CA PHE A 91 -10.29 4.66 5.82
C PHE A 91 -9.43 5.35 4.76
N THR A 92 -8.39 4.67 4.28
CA THR A 92 -7.62 5.07 3.08
C THR A 92 -7.75 4.02 2.00
N LEU A 93 -8.20 4.43 0.81
CA LEU A 93 -8.34 3.53 -0.33
C LEU A 93 -7.04 3.48 -1.12
N GLY A 94 -6.25 2.43 -0.93
CA GLY A 94 -5.15 2.09 -1.84
C GLY A 94 -5.62 1.24 -3.01
N ILE A 95 -5.39 1.69 -4.24
CA ILE A 95 -5.75 1.01 -5.48
C ILE A 95 -4.52 0.74 -6.35
N GLY A 96 -4.62 -0.24 -7.25
CA GLY A 96 -3.57 -0.46 -8.23
C GLY A 96 -4.04 -1.29 -9.41
N LEU A 97 -3.21 -1.34 -10.45
CA LEU A 97 -3.50 -2.12 -11.66
C LEU A 97 -3.40 -3.63 -11.44
N SER A 98 -2.76 -4.06 -10.34
CA SER A 98 -2.21 -5.40 -10.21
C SER A 98 -1.24 -5.73 -11.36
N HIS A 99 -0.99 -7.01 -11.62
CA HIS A 99 -0.02 -7.50 -12.60
C HIS A 99 -0.72 -8.04 -13.84
N LYS A 100 -0.15 -7.78 -15.02
CA LYS A 100 -0.68 -8.24 -16.31
C LYS A 100 -0.99 -9.74 -16.29
N VAL A 101 -0.06 -10.56 -15.78
CA VAL A 101 -0.24 -12.01 -15.64
C VAL A 101 -1.46 -12.38 -14.80
N LEU A 102 -1.74 -11.62 -13.74
CA LEU A 102 -2.90 -11.88 -12.89
C LEU A 102 -4.20 -11.49 -13.61
N MET A 103 -4.21 -10.33 -14.25
CA MET A 103 -5.40 -9.83 -14.92
C MET A 103 -5.77 -10.71 -16.13
N GLU A 104 -4.80 -11.04 -16.98
CA GLU A 104 -5.06 -11.80 -18.21
C GLU A 104 -5.15 -13.30 -17.94
N ASN A 105 -4.16 -13.91 -17.27
CA ASN A 105 -4.06 -15.37 -17.21
C ASN A 105 -4.88 -15.98 -16.08
N VAL A 106 -5.24 -15.21 -15.05
CA VAL A 106 -6.03 -15.72 -13.92
C VAL A 106 -7.47 -15.20 -13.94
N LEU A 107 -7.67 -13.91 -14.21
CA LEU A 107 -9.01 -13.31 -14.21
C LEU A 107 -9.64 -13.20 -15.61
N GLY A 108 -8.89 -13.45 -16.69
CA GLY A 108 -9.40 -13.36 -18.05
C GLY A 108 -9.75 -11.94 -18.51
N LEU A 109 -9.18 -10.92 -17.87
CA LEU A 109 -9.41 -9.50 -18.17
C LEU A 109 -8.32 -8.94 -19.09
N ASP A 110 -8.70 -8.10 -20.04
CA ASP A 110 -7.74 -7.38 -20.89
C ASP A 110 -6.99 -6.32 -20.07
N TYR A 111 -5.66 -6.45 -19.99
CA TYR A 111 -4.81 -5.46 -19.32
C TYR A 111 -4.64 -4.18 -20.16
N GLY A 112 -4.75 -4.28 -21.49
CA GLY A 112 -4.93 -3.16 -22.41
C GLY A 112 -3.91 -2.02 -22.26
N LYS A 113 -4.42 -0.83 -21.91
CA LYS A 113 -3.66 0.42 -21.80
C LYS A 113 -3.63 0.90 -20.34
N PRO A 114 -2.74 0.38 -19.47
CA PRO A 114 -2.80 0.59 -18.02
C PRO A 114 -2.82 2.05 -17.56
N ILE A 115 -2.06 2.95 -18.21
CA ILE A 115 -2.08 4.38 -17.88
C ILE A 115 -3.42 5.03 -18.28
N ARG A 116 -4.00 4.64 -19.42
CA ARG A 116 -5.33 5.11 -19.83
C ARG A 116 -6.37 4.61 -18.85
N HIS A 117 -6.33 3.30 -18.55
CA HIS A 117 -7.22 2.67 -17.60
C HIS A 117 -7.25 3.42 -16.27
N MET A 118 -6.10 3.57 -15.61
CA MET A 118 -6.03 4.26 -14.32
C MET A 118 -6.50 5.72 -14.41
N ARG A 119 -6.16 6.45 -15.48
CA ARG A 119 -6.60 7.84 -15.67
C ARG A 119 -8.12 7.94 -15.79
N GLU A 120 -8.74 7.10 -16.62
CA GLU A 120 -10.19 7.08 -16.79
C GLU A 120 -10.90 6.59 -15.52
N TYR A 121 -10.33 5.59 -14.85
CA TYR A 121 -10.80 5.07 -13.56
C TYR A 121 -10.84 6.16 -12.49
N LEU A 122 -9.72 6.88 -12.29
CA LEU A 122 -9.62 7.98 -11.33
C LEU A 122 -10.53 9.16 -11.71
N SER A 123 -10.75 9.40 -13.01
CA SER A 123 -11.67 10.46 -13.47
C SER A 123 -13.13 10.19 -13.09
N VAL A 124 -13.47 8.93 -12.78
CA VAL A 124 -14.78 8.54 -12.24
C VAL A 124 -14.73 8.40 -10.72
N LEU A 125 -13.74 7.69 -10.19
CA LEU A 125 -13.63 7.35 -8.77
C LEU A 125 -13.48 8.59 -7.89
N VAL A 126 -12.51 9.46 -8.19
CA VAL A 126 -12.12 10.56 -7.30
C VAL A 126 -13.24 11.59 -7.10
N PRO A 127 -13.95 12.07 -8.15
CA PRO A 127 -15.11 12.94 -7.94
C PRO A 127 -16.17 12.34 -7.02
N LEU A 128 -16.47 11.04 -7.17
CA LEU A 128 -17.47 10.36 -6.34
C LEU A 128 -17.04 10.25 -4.88
N ILE A 129 -15.75 9.97 -4.62
CA ILE A 129 -15.16 9.98 -3.28
C ILE A 129 -15.26 11.37 -2.64
N GLU A 130 -15.05 12.44 -3.42
CA GLU A 130 -15.17 13.84 -2.99
C GLU A 130 -16.64 14.33 -2.86
N GLY A 131 -17.62 13.43 -2.99
CA GLY A 131 -19.04 13.78 -2.91
C GLY A 131 -19.58 14.58 -4.12
N ARG A 132 -18.79 14.67 -5.20
CA ARG A 132 -19.16 15.34 -6.44
C ARG A 132 -19.74 14.33 -7.45
N PRO A 133 -20.68 14.74 -8.33
CA PRO A 133 -21.08 13.90 -9.44
C PRO A 133 -19.90 13.58 -10.36
N ALA A 134 -19.82 12.34 -10.86
CA ALA A 134 -18.91 11.97 -11.92
C ALA A 134 -19.65 11.99 -13.26
N GLN A 135 -19.18 12.85 -14.18
CA GLN A 135 -19.61 12.88 -15.58
C GLN A 135 -18.36 12.70 -16.44
N PHE A 136 -18.19 11.49 -16.97
CA PHE A 136 -16.98 11.12 -17.69
C PHE A 136 -17.31 10.38 -18.98
N GLN A 137 -16.69 10.82 -20.08
CA GLN A 137 -16.83 10.19 -21.41
C GLN A 137 -15.44 9.89 -21.98
N GLY A 138 -14.95 8.69 -21.72
CA GLY A 138 -13.67 8.19 -22.20
C GLY A 138 -13.80 7.03 -23.19
N LYS A 139 -12.70 6.30 -23.37
CA LYS A 139 -12.65 5.12 -24.25
C LYS A 139 -13.05 3.84 -23.53
N GLU A 140 -12.70 3.72 -22.25
CA GLU A 140 -13.01 2.56 -21.40
C GLU A 140 -14.28 2.82 -20.56
N TYR A 141 -14.45 4.04 -20.05
CA TYR A 141 -15.59 4.40 -19.21
C TYR A 141 -16.45 5.50 -19.83
N ARG A 142 -17.77 5.30 -19.82
CA ARG A 142 -18.79 6.33 -20.07
C ARG A 142 -19.76 6.31 -18.91
N VAL A 143 -19.61 7.26 -17.97
CA VAL A 143 -20.28 7.22 -16.68
C VAL A 143 -20.93 8.57 -16.39
N SER A 144 -22.19 8.52 -15.95
CA SER A 144 -22.90 9.61 -15.28
C SER A 144 -23.44 9.06 -13.98
N ALA A 145 -22.84 9.43 -12.85
CA ALA A 145 -23.16 8.87 -11.55
C ALA A 145 -23.01 9.92 -10.44
N ARG A 146 -23.78 9.72 -9.37
CA ARG A 146 -23.64 10.43 -8.10
C ARG A 146 -23.82 9.44 -6.97
N LEU A 147 -22.99 9.54 -5.95
CA LEU A 147 -23.11 8.73 -4.73
C LEU A 147 -23.40 9.64 -3.54
N SER A 148 -24.11 9.08 -2.57
CA SER A 148 -24.34 9.68 -1.26
C SER A 148 -24.40 8.56 -0.24
N VAL A 149 -23.34 8.42 0.57
CA VAL A 149 -23.27 7.45 1.66
C VAL A 149 -23.31 8.23 2.98
N PRO A 150 -24.40 8.15 3.76
CA PRO A 150 -24.52 8.88 5.02
C PRO A 150 -23.38 8.53 6.00
N GLY A 151 -22.85 9.54 6.68
CA GLY A 151 -21.80 9.37 7.69
C GLY A 151 -20.41 9.02 7.14
N ALA A 152 -20.24 8.91 5.82
CA ALA A 152 -18.94 8.70 5.22
C ALA A 152 -18.09 9.97 5.31
N GLY A 153 -16.88 9.85 5.87
CA GLY A 153 -15.81 10.81 5.59
C GLY A 153 -15.30 10.65 4.15
N GLN A 154 -14.49 11.59 3.68
CA GLN A 154 -13.82 11.47 2.38
C GLN A 154 -12.51 10.66 2.55
N PRO A 155 -12.46 9.37 2.17
CA PRO A 155 -11.22 8.61 2.27
C PRO A 155 -10.16 9.17 1.31
N ASP A 156 -8.90 9.20 1.76
CA ASP A 156 -7.77 9.44 0.87
C ASP A 156 -7.69 8.32 -0.19
N VAL A 157 -7.27 8.67 -1.41
CA VAL A 157 -6.97 7.70 -2.47
C VAL A 157 -5.47 7.64 -2.72
N VAL A 158 -4.88 6.46 -2.57
CA VAL A 158 -3.45 6.20 -2.82
C VAL A 158 -3.32 5.23 -4.00
N VAL A 159 -2.48 5.56 -4.98
CA VAL A 159 -2.29 4.71 -6.17
C VAL A 159 -0.98 3.95 -6.07
N ALA A 160 -1.02 2.62 -6.15
CA ALA A 160 0.20 1.82 -6.26
C ALA A 160 0.89 2.13 -7.60
N ALA A 161 2.08 2.71 -7.52
CA ALA A 161 2.81 3.18 -8.69
C ALA A 161 4.32 2.99 -8.52
N LEU A 162 4.93 2.26 -9.45
CA LEU A 162 6.39 2.14 -9.55
C LEU A 162 6.98 2.90 -10.75
N GLY A 163 6.22 3.01 -11.85
CA GLY A 163 6.68 3.67 -13.07
C GLY A 163 6.46 5.20 -13.04
N PRO A 164 7.36 6.00 -13.63
CA PRO A 164 7.26 7.47 -13.64
C PRO A 164 5.93 8.01 -14.19
N GLN A 165 5.38 7.38 -15.24
CA GLN A 165 4.08 7.79 -15.80
C GLN A 165 2.93 7.62 -14.81
N MET A 166 2.93 6.51 -14.05
CA MET A 166 1.90 6.25 -13.05
C MET A 166 2.10 7.12 -11.81
N LEU A 167 3.33 7.34 -11.37
CA LEU A 167 3.65 8.28 -10.29
C LEU A 167 3.19 9.70 -10.61
N ALA A 168 3.45 10.17 -11.83
CA ALA A 168 2.98 11.48 -12.27
C ALA A 168 1.46 11.56 -12.37
N LEU A 169 0.79 10.47 -12.79
CA LEU A 169 -0.66 10.38 -12.80
C LEU A 169 -1.24 10.45 -11.38
N ALA A 170 -0.67 9.67 -10.45
CA ALA A 170 -1.05 9.66 -9.03
C ALA A 170 -0.90 11.06 -8.44
N GLY A 171 0.23 11.75 -8.68
CA GLY A 171 0.46 13.11 -8.18
C GLY A 171 -0.58 14.12 -8.67
N ARG A 172 -1.08 13.97 -9.90
CA ARG A 172 -2.10 14.88 -10.46
C ARG A 172 -3.53 14.56 -10.04
N MET A 173 -3.83 13.33 -9.61
CA MET A 173 -5.22 12.87 -9.50
C MET A 173 -5.60 12.27 -8.15
N ALA A 174 -4.63 11.85 -7.35
CA ALA A 174 -4.84 11.12 -6.09
C ALA A 174 -4.21 11.87 -4.90
N ASP A 175 -4.36 11.34 -3.70
CA ASP A 175 -3.79 11.89 -2.47
C ASP A 175 -2.36 11.39 -2.21
N GLY A 176 -1.91 10.35 -2.92
CA GLY A 176 -0.57 9.82 -2.76
C GLY A 176 -0.25 8.60 -3.64
N THR A 177 0.91 8.00 -3.37
CA THR A 177 1.36 6.73 -3.97
C THR A 177 1.65 5.66 -2.93
N GLY A 178 1.44 4.40 -3.34
CA GLY A 178 1.89 3.22 -2.62
C GLY A 178 3.05 2.55 -3.36
N THR A 179 4.18 2.32 -2.68
CA THR A 179 5.31 1.58 -3.25
C THR A 179 5.59 0.35 -2.41
N TRP A 180 5.66 -0.82 -3.03
CA TRP A 180 6.13 -2.05 -2.37
C TRP A 180 7.57 -2.31 -2.83
N MET A 181 8.50 -2.51 -1.89
CA MET A 181 9.91 -2.82 -2.17
C MET A 181 10.58 -1.81 -3.11
N GLY A 182 10.21 -0.53 -3.00
CA GLY A 182 10.94 0.56 -3.64
C GLY A 182 12.12 0.94 -2.78
N GLY A 183 13.34 0.53 -3.12
CA GLY A 183 14.52 0.84 -2.32
C GLY A 183 14.81 2.36 -2.22
N PRO A 184 15.75 2.76 -1.35
CA PRO A 184 16.02 4.17 -1.06
C PRO A 184 16.48 4.96 -2.29
N LYS A 185 17.25 4.35 -3.20
CA LYS A 185 17.76 5.04 -4.40
C LYS A 185 16.63 5.33 -5.39
N TYR A 186 15.78 4.36 -5.66
CA TYR A 186 14.58 4.49 -6.47
C TYR A 186 13.61 5.50 -5.85
N LEU A 187 13.38 5.44 -4.52
CA LEU A 187 12.50 6.39 -3.85
C LEU A 187 13.02 7.83 -3.98
N GLY A 188 14.30 8.05 -3.68
CA GLY A 188 14.92 9.37 -3.67
C GLY A 188 15.16 9.96 -5.06
N GLU A 189 15.47 9.13 -6.06
CA GLU A 189 15.76 9.61 -7.42
C GLU A 189 14.56 9.60 -8.36
N VAL A 190 13.52 8.80 -8.07
CA VAL A 190 12.38 8.60 -8.99
C VAL A 190 11.06 8.85 -8.31
N ALA A 191 10.70 8.06 -7.30
CA ALA A 191 9.33 8.03 -6.79
C ALA A 191 8.91 9.37 -6.19
N VAL A 192 9.64 9.83 -5.17
CA VAL A 192 9.31 11.05 -4.42
C VAL A 192 9.41 12.30 -5.30
N PRO A 193 10.49 12.52 -6.10
CA PRO A 193 10.57 13.69 -6.96
C PRO A 193 9.47 13.73 -8.02
N THR A 194 9.17 12.59 -8.67
CA THR A 194 8.21 12.55 -9.78
C THR A 194 6.80 12.88 -9.31
N ILE A 195 6.34 12.25 -8.22
CA ILE A 195 4.99 12.49 -7.72
C ILE A 195 4.84 13.89 -7.11
N THR A 196 5.85 14.36 -6.39
CA THR A 196 5.84 15.69 -5.77
C THR A 196 5.80 16.79 -6.83
N ALA A 197 6.61 16.66 -7.89
CA ALA A 197 6.58 17.59 -9.01
C ALA A 197 5.20 17.61 -9.70
N ALA A 198 4.64 16.43 -9.98
CA ALA A 198 3.33 16.32 -10.63
C ALA A 198 2.18 16.86 -9.77
N ALA A 199 2.23 16.67 -8.45
CA ALA A 199 1.26 17.24 -7.52
C ALA A 199 1.35 18.77 -7.49
N ARG A 200 2.57 19.31 -7.43
CA ARG A 200 2.81 20.77 -7.48
C ARG A 200 2.32 21.38 -8.79
N GLU A 201 2.64 20.78 -9.93
CA GLU A 201 2.18 21.23 -11.25
C GLU A 201 0.65 21.20 -11.36
N GLY A 202 0.00 20.23 -10.71
CA GLY A 202 -1.45 20.12 -10.63
C GLY A 202 -2.11 21.03 -9.58
N GLY A 203 -1.34 21.84 -8.84
CA GLY A 203 -1.86 22.69 -7.76
C GLY A 203 -2.44 21.90 -6.58
N ARG A 204 -1.98 20.66 -6.36
CA ARG A 204 -2.47 19.76 -5.29
C ARG A 204 -1.61 19.88 -4.03
N LYS A 205 -2.16 19.41 -2.90
CA LYS A 205 -1.41 19.22 -1.65
C LYS A 205 -0.21 18.28 -1.87
N ALA A 206 0.79 18.39 -1.00
CA ALA A 206 1.91 17.45 -1.01
C ALA A 206 1.39 16.00 -0.90
N PRO A 207 1.84 15.09 -1.77
CA PRO A 207 1.32 13.74 -1.83
C PRO A 207 1.78 12.89 -0.63
N ARG A 208 0.93 11.96 -0.18
CA ARG A 208 1.35 10.89 0.72
C ARG A 208 2.23 9.90 -0.02
N ILE A 209 3.34 9.50 0.60
CA ILE A 209 4.27 8.50 0.10
C ILE A 209 4.21 7.32 1.08
N VAL A 210 3.38 6.33 0.76
CA VAL A 210 3.24 5.10 1.53
C VAL A 210 4.21 4.06 0.98
N SER A 211 5.29 3.76 1.70
CA SER A 211 6.30 2.79 1.24
C SER A 211 6.34 1.56 2.13
N GLY A 212 6.08 0.41 1.52
CA GLY A 212 6.04 -0.89 2.17
C GLY A 212 7.28 -1.74 1.90
N PHE A 213 7.76 -2.43 2.93
CA PHE A 213 8.94 -3.28 2.86
C PHE A 213 8.79 -4.56 3.69
N PRO A 214 9.38 -5.69 3.25
CA PRO A 214 9.80 -6.74 4.16
C PRO A 214 10.77 -6.15 5.18
N ILE A 215 10.56 -6.46 6.46
CA ILE A 215 11.42 -5.99 7.55
C ILE A 215 11.77 -7.13 8.51
N ALA A 216 13.03 -7.17 8.93
CA ALA A 216 13.54 -8.11 9.92
C ALA A 216 14.60 -7.45 10.83
N VAL A 217 14.32 -7.40 12.12
CA VAL A 217 15.24 -6.98 13.19
C VAL A 217 15.91 -8.22 13.78
N THR A 218 17.15 -8.48 13.39
CA THR A 218 17.88 -9.70 13.75
C THR A 218 19.40 -9.50 13.74
N GLY A 219 20.09 -10.24 14.61
CA GLY A 219 21.55 -10.42 14.52
C GLY A 219 21.99 -11.45 13.47
N LYS A 220 21.06 -12.01 12.68
CA LYS A 220 21.30 -13.00 11.61
C LYS A 220 20.85 -12.47 10.24
N PRO A 221 21.45 -11.37 9.74
CA PRO A 221 20.98 -10.70 8.52
C PRO A 221 21.00 -11.61 7.28
N GLU A 222 21.98 -12.51 7.14
CA GLU A 222 22.04 -13.44 5.99
C GLU A 222 20.88 -14.45 6.00
N ALA A 223 20.48 -14.96 7.16
CA ALA A 223 19.31 -15.83 7.28
C ALA A 223 18.02 -15.06 6.93
N ALA A 224 17.90 -13.82 7.40
CA ALA A 224 16.75 -12.98 7.06
C ALA A 224 16.70 -12.61 5.56
N LYS A 225 17.85 -12.41 4.91
CA LYS A 225 17.92 -12.18 3.46
C LYS A 225 17.49 -13.42 2.68
N ALA A 226 17.97 -14.60 3.06
CA ALA A 226 17.58 -15.87 2.43
C ALA A 226 16.07 -16.13 2.57
N ALA A 227 15.51 -15.90 3.76
CA ALA A 227 14.08 -16.02 4.00
C ALA A 227 13.27 -15.01 3.16
N ALA A 228 13.72 -13.75 3.06
CA ALA A 228 13.08 -12.75 2.20
C ALA A 228 13.16 -13.12 0.71
N ALA A 229 14.31 -13.61 0.24
CA ALA A 229 14.50 -14.03 -1.15
C ALA A 229 13.49 -15.12 -1.53
N LYS A 230 13.27 -16.10 -0.65
CA LYS A 230 12.28 -17.17 -0.82
C LYS A 230 10.84 -16.64 -0.75
N ALA A 231 10.50 -15.87 0.28
CA ALA A 231 9.13 -15.41 0.52
C ALA A 231 8.62 -14.43 -0.54
N PHE A 232 9.50 -13.60 -1.10
CA PHE A 232 9.15 -12.52 -2.02
C PHE A 232 9.66 -12.73 -3.45
N ALA A 233 10.22 -13.91 -3.77
CA ALA A 233 10.81 -14.26 -5.07
C ALA A 233 9.93 -13.86 -6.27
N GLY A 234 8.62 -14.08 -6.17
CA GLY A 234 7.67 -13.81 -7.25
C GLY A 234 7.68 -12.37 -7.76
N TYR A 235 8.02 -11.41 -6.89
CA TYR A 235 8.14 -10.01 -7.30
C TYR A 235 9.32 -9.76 -8.23
N GLY A 236 10.43 -10.48 -8.09
CA GLY A 236 11.63 -10.30 -8.92
C GLY A 236 11.39 -10.59 -10.40
N ALA A 237 10.37 -11.40 -10.72
CA ALA A 237 9.99 -11.74 -12.10
C ALA A 237 8.99 -10.74 -12.73
N LEU A 238 8.42 -9.82 -11.94
CA LEU A 238 7.43 -8.87 -12.43
C LEU A 238 8.14 -7.65 -13.05
N PRO A 239 7.84 -7.25 -14.29
CA PRO A 239 8.58 -6.21 -15.00
C PRO A 239 8.71 -4.88 -14.23
N SER A 240 7.64 -4.46 -13.54
CA SER A 240 7.66 -3.21 -12.76
C SER A 240 8.58 -3.27 -11.56
N TYR A 241 8.70 -4.42 -10.90
CA TYR A 241 9.59 -4.61 -9.76
C TYR A 241 11.02 -4.86 -10.21
N ARG A 242 11.22 -5.63 -11.29
CA ARG A 242 12.55 -5.82 -11.90
C ARG A 242 13.22 -4.49 -12.24
N ALA A 243 12.47 -3.56 -12.84
CA ALA A 243 12.97 -2.22 -13.15
C ALA A 243 13.40 -1.41 -11.91
N VAL A 244 12.68 -1.57 -10.79
CA VAL A 244 13.05 -0.96 -9.51
C VAL A 244 14.32 -1.60 -8.95
N LEU A 245 14.37 -2.93 -8.92
CA LEU A 245 15.53 -3.69 -8.42
C LEU A 245 16.80 -3.42 -9.25
N ASP A 246 16.69 -3.28 -10.57
CA ASP A 246 17.82 -2.91 -11.45
C ASP A 246 18.39 -1.54 -11.08
N ARG A 247 17.53 -0.58 -10.74
CA ARG A 247 17.96 0.75 -10.33
C ARG A 247 18.70 0.74 -9.00
N GLU A 248 18.25 -0.12 -8.09
CA GLU A 248 18.89 -0.38 -6.79
C GLU A 248 20.17 -1.21 -6.92
N GLY A 249 20.44 -1.83 -8.07
CA GLY A 249 21.53 -2.80 -8.22
C GLY A 249 21.28 -4.11 -7.46
N ALA A 250 20.02 -4.39 -7.10
CA ALA A 250 19.62 -5.58 -6.35
C ALA A 250 19.27 -6.73 -7.31
N ALA A 251 19.93 -7.88 -7.18
CA ALA A 251 19.58 -9.06 -7.98
C ALA A 251 18.20 -9.63 -7.61
N GLU A 252 17.85 -9.58 -6.33
CA GLU A 252 16.64 -10.19 -5.77
C GLU A 252 15.88 -9.20 -4.86
N PRO A 253 14.59 -9.46 -4.59
CA PRO A 253 13.79 -8.62 -3.67
C PRO A 253 14.37 -8.47 -2.26
N SER A 254 15.14 -9.45 -1.78
CA SER A 254 15.86 -9.37 -0.50
C SER A 254 16.87 -8.22 -0.44
N GLY A 255 17.41 -7.78 -1.59
CA GLY A 255 18.38 -6.69 -1.68
C GLY A 255 17.81 -5.30 -1.38
N VAL A 256 16.48 -5.17 -1.28
CA VAL A 256 15.78 -3.92 -0.93
C VAL A 256 14.93 -4.06 0.34
N ALA A 257 15.02 -5.19 1.04
CA ALA A 257 14.36 -5.40 2.32
C ALA A 257 15.07 -4.63 3.44
N ILE A 258 14.34 -4.24 4.48
CA ILE A 258 14.90 -3.58 5.65
C ILE A 258 15.36 -4.66 6.64
N ILE A 259 16.66 -4.94 6.68
CA ILE A 259 17.23 -6.04 7.47
C ILE A 259 18.44 -5.53 8.25
N GLY A 260 18.56 -5.94 9.51
CA GLY A 260 19.73 -5.67 10.33
C GLY A 260 19.42 -5.78 11.81
N ASP A 261 20.37 -5.39 12.66
CA ASP A 261 20.09 -5.15 14.06
C ASP A 261 19.20 -3.90 14.27
N GLU A 262 18.84 -3.61 15.52
CA GLU A 262 17.97 -2.46 15.82
C GLU A 262 18.57 -1.11 15.39
N ALA A 263 19.90 -0.94 15.45
CA ALA A 263 20.55 0.31 15.10
C ALA A 263 20.60 0.48 13.58
N GLU A 264 20.93 -0.58 12.85
CA GLU A 264 20.94 -0.63 11.39
C GLU A 264 19.54 -0.40 10.81
N VAL A 265 18.53 -1.08 11.33
CA VAL A 265 17.13 -0.92 10.89
C VAL A 265 16.64 0.49 11.18
N ARG A 266 16.97 1.06 12.34
CA ARG A 266 16.62 2.45 12.68
C ARG A 266 17.27 3.45 11.71
N ALA A 267 18.54 3.25 11.35
CA ALA A 267 19.23 4.10 10.38
C ALA A 267 18.59 4.04 8.99
N GLN A 268 18.26 2.82 8.51
CA GLN A 268 17.56 2.63 7.24
C GLN A 268 16.19 3.33 7.22
N LEU A 269 15.41 3.23 8.30
CA LEU A 269 14.10 3.90 8.40
C LEU A 269 14.22 5.43 8.49
N ARG A 270 15.27 5.96 9.14
CA ARG A 270 15.55 7.41 9.15
C ARG A 270 15.88 7.92 7.75
N GLN A 271 16.68 7.17 7.00
CA GLN A 271 16.99 7.49 5.60
C GLN A 271 15.72 7.58 4.75
N LEU A 272 14.77 6.64 4.91
CA LEU A 272 13.48 6.69 4.20
C LEU A 272 12.69 7.96 4.55
N ALA A 273 12.66 8.35 5.83
CA ALA A 273 11.99 9.57 6.27
C ALA A 273 12.64 10.83 5.66
N GLU A 274 13.97 10.88 5.61
CA GLU A 274 14.74 11.99 4.99
C GLU A 274 14.50 12.09 3.47
N ILE A 275 14.33 10.96 2.79
CA ILE A 275 13.95 10.89 1.37
C ILE A 275 12.56 11.48 1.11
N GLY A 276 11.69 11.54 2.13
CA GLY A 276 10.33 12.07 2.03
C GLY A 276 9.24 11.00 2.08
N VAL A 277 9.54 9.78 2.57
CA VAL A 277 8.51 8.79 2.88
C VAL A 277 7.65 9.30 4.04
N THR A 278 6.34 9.42 3.81
CA THR A 278 5.41 9.95 4.81
C THR A 278 4.85 8.85 5.71
N ASP A 279 4.65 7.65 5.16
CA ASP A 279 4.08 6.49 5.82
C ASP A 279 4.91 5.25 5.51
N PHE A 280 5.47 4.61 6.53
CA PHE A 280 6.17 3.33 6.41
C PHE A 280 5.18 2.19 6.66
N LEU A 281 5.19 1.17 5.79
CA LEU A 281 4.41 -0.06 5.95
C LEU A 281 5.39 -1.23 6.14
N GLY A 282 5.50 -1.72 7.37
CA GLY A 282 6.34 -2.87 7.68
C GLY A 282 5.58 -4.20 7.48
N VAL A 283 6.24 -5.17 6.87
CA VAL A 283 5.75 -6.56 6.79
C VAL A 283 6.77 -7.47 7.41
N THR A 284 6.44 -8.04 8.57
CA THR A 284 7.24 -9.07 9.21
C THR A 284 7.12 -10.38 8.44
N TYR A 285 8.16 -11.20 8.47
CA TYR A 285 8.16 -12.53 7.86
C TYR A 285 8.98 -13.50 8.71
N PRO A 286 8.67 -14.82 8.68
CA PRO A 286 9.44 -15.82 9.39
C PRO A 286 10.90 -15.89 8.92
N VAL A 287 11.82 -16.04 9.85
CA VAL A 287 13.24 -16.32 9.57
C VAL A 287 13.58 -17.67 10.19
N GLU A 288 13.91 -18.65 9.35
CA GLU A 288 14.00 -20.07 9.76
C GLU A 288 15.02 -20.27 10.90
N ASP A 289 16.17 -19.60 10.85
CA ASP A 289 17.22 -19.68 11.87
C ASP A 289 17.03 -18.66 13.02
N ASP A 290 15.96 -17.88 13.02
CA ASP A 290 15.64 -16.92 14.09
C ASP A 290 14.12 -16.84 14.32
N PRO A 291 13.52 -17.85 14.97
CA PRO A 291 12.06 -17.93 15.15
C PRO A 291 11.46 -16.74 15.90
N GLY A 292 12.24 -16.02 16.71
CA GLY A 292 11.79 -14.81 17.42
C GLY A 292 11.97 -13.51 16.64
N CYS A 293 12.45 -13.57 15.40
CA CYS A 293 12.63 -12.40 14.53
C CYS A 293 11.30 -11.66 14.27
N PRO A 294 10.19 -12.33 13.92
CA PRO A 294 8.91 -11.63 13.68
C PRO A 294 8.44 -10.82 14.88
N GLU A 295 8.42 -11.40 16.08
CA GLU A 295 7.97 -10.75 17.31
C GLU A 295 8.88 -9.59 17.70
N ARG A 296 10.20 -9.77 17.61
CA ARG A 296 11.17 -8.71 17.86
C ARG A 296 11.02 -7.55 16.86
N THR A 297 10.82 -7.87 15.59
CA THR A 297 10.60 -6.87 14.54
C THR A 297 9.30 -6.11 14.79
N TYR A 298 8.22 -6.80 15.14
CA TYR A 298 6.95 -6.20 15.50
C TYR A 298 7.11 -5.23 16.69
N ALA A 299 7.77 -5.69 17.78
CA ALA A 299 8.00 -4.89 18.98
C ALA A 299 8.83 -3.63 18.69
N PHE A 300 9.87 -3.75 17.85
CA PHE A 300 10.65 -2.61 17.39
C PHE A 300 9.78 -1.59 16.66
N MET A 301 8.94 -2.03 15.71
CA MET A 301 8.04 -1.14 14.97
C MET A 301 6.97 -0.49 15.85
N ALA A 302 6.37 -1.25 16.78
CA ALA A 302 5.41 -0.72 17.75
C ALA A 302 6.05 0.36 18.63
N SER A 303 7.27 0.13 19.12
CA SER A 303 8.05 1.13 19.84
C SER A 303 8.31 2.38 18.99
N ALA A 304 8.68 2.21 17.72
CA ALA A 304 8.90 3.33 16.80
C ALA A 304 7.61 4.11 16.50
N ALA A 305 6.47 3.44 16.44
CA ALA A 305 5.18 4.09 16.24
C ALA A 305 4.77 4.98 17.42
N GLN A 306 5.07 4.55 18.65
CA GLN A 306 4.76 5.29 19.87
C GLN A 306 5.76 6.41 20.19
N ARG A 307 7.05 6.18 19.94
CA ARG A 307 8.15 7.03 20.43
C ARG A 307 8.98 7.70 19.33
N GLY A 308 8.74 7.35 18.07
CA GLY A 308 9.58 7.77 16.94
C GLY A 308 10.86 6.93 16.77
N LEU A 309 11.65 7.29 15.75
CA LEU A 309 12.95 6.66 15.42
C LEU A 309 14.10 7.23 16.21
#